data_AF-A0A450WXM5-F1
#
_entry.id   AF-A0A450WXM5-F1
#
_cell.length_a   1.000
_cell.length_b   1.000
_cell.length_c   1.000
_cell.angle_alpha   90.00
_cell.angle_beta   90.00
_cell.angle_gamma   90.00
#
_symmetry.space_group_name_H-M   'P 1'
#
loop_
_entity.id
_entity.type
_entity.pdbx_description
1 polymer ?
#
loop_
_entity_poly.entity_id
_entity_poly.type
_entity_poly.pdbx_seq_one_letter_code
_entity_poly.pdbx_strand_id
1 'polypeptide(L)'
;MIATRARLPIDLSRRNSIITPTSFVRELVSLEFDNAFNPYSHRCAVHDREDAPRLRSESLRAMLETAGEYDIDSIWIGRDLGYRGGRRTGLAFTDDVHLDAHGARWGIPVPRPTKGGMVAERTAFIVWDILSRVKDPVFLWNVFPLHPHEADNPFSNRPHTPLERKAGEEFLSQVISLLRPRRLIAIGNDAARTVNRLFEHGAVIQVRHPSYGGQTRFLAQVADLYELCEPRQGVFCFGDAGA
;
A
#
# COMPACT_ATOMS: atom_id res chain seq x y z
N MET A 1 24.11 -23.53 7.77
CA MET A 1 22.69 -23.70 7.40
C MET A 1 21.84 -23.35 8.62
N ILE A 2 21.40 -22.11 8.73
CA ILE A 2 20.51 -21.67 9.80
C ILE A 2 19.11 -21.64 9.19
N ALA A 3 18.25 -22.56 9.64
CA ALA A 3 16.85 -22.60 9.22
C ALA A 3 16.13 -21.39 9.83
N THR A 4 15.78 -20.42 8.99
CA THR A 4 14.95 -19.27 9.34
C THR A 4 13.57 -19.76 9.78
N ARG A 5 13.31 -19.78 11.09
CA ARG A 5 11.98 -20.06 11.63
C ARG A 5 11.13 -18.80 11.52
N ALA A 6 10.46 -18.62 10.39
CA ALA A 6 9.24 -17.83 10.40
C ALA A 6 8.25 -18.54 11.32
N ARG A 7 7.93 -17.93 12.46
CA ARG A 7 6.73 -18.32 13.20
C ARG A 7 5.58 -17.70 12.42
N LEU A 8 4.80 -18.53 11.73
CA LEU A 8 3.43 -18.18 11.41
C LEU A 8 2.64 -18.49 12.68
N PRO A 9 2.30 -17.52 13.56
CA PRO A 9 1.21 -17.76 14.47
C PRO A 9 -0.02 -17.76 13.57
N ILE A 10 -0.64 -18.92 13.35
CA ILE A 10 -2.08 -19.12 13.17
C ILE A 10 -2.25 -20.56 12.65
N ASP A 11 -2.80 -21.40 13.51
CA ASP A 11 -3.46 -22.65 13.12
C ASP A 11 -4.74 -22.27 12.36
N LEU A 12 -4.72 -22.48 11.03
CA LEU A 12 -5.76 -22.09 10.08
C LEU A 12 -6.94 -23.08 10.01
N SER A 13 -6.99 -24.08 10.89
CA SER A 13 -8.11 -25.03 10.93
C SER A 13 -9.35 -24.52 11.68
N ARG A 14 -9.34 -23.29 12.20
CA ARG A 14 -10.48 -22.67 12.87
C ARG A 14 -10.61 -21.17 12.55
N ARG A 15 -11.67 -20.79 11.81
CA ARG A 15 -12.73 -19.87 12.27
C ARG A 15 -13.64 -19.39 11.13
N ASN A 16 -14.93 -19.75 11.22
CA ASN A 16 -16.05 -18.98 10.67
C ASN A 16 -16.22 -17.65 11.44
N SER A 17 -15.17 -16.84 11.55
CA SER A 17 -15.26 -15.52 12.20
C SER A 17 -15.38 -14.44 11.14
N ILE A 18 -16.37 -13.57 11.31
CA ILE A 18 -16.56 -12.38 10.47
C ILE A 18 -15.31 -11.50 10.60
N ILE A 19 -14.66 -11.22 9.48
CA ILE A 19 -13.52 -10.30 9.43
C ILE A 19 -14.07 -8.88 9.58
N THR A 20 -13.50 -8.12 10.50
CA THR A 20 -13.81 -6.70 10.71
C THR A 20 -12.53 -5.88 10.52
N PRO A 21 -12.62 -4.57 10.20
CA PRO A 21 -11.44 -3.71 10.16
C PRO A 21 -10.59 -3.77 11.44
N THR A 22 -11.23 -3.89 12.60
CA THR A 22 -10.55 -4.02 13.90
C THR A 22 -9.78 -5.34 14.03
N SER A 23 -10.41 -6.48 13.70
CA SER A 23 -9.72 -7.78 13.76
C SER A 23 -8.60 -7.87 12.71
N PHE A 24 -8.83 -7.32 11.53
CA PHE A 24 -7.85 -7.23 10.43
C PHE A 24 -6.59 -6.49 10.87
N VAL A 25 -6.72 -5.25 11.38
CA VAL A 25 -5.57 -4.45 11.81
C VAL A 25 -4.83 -5.12 12.98
N ARG A 26 -5.56 -5.73 13.92
CA ARG A 26 -4.94 -6.47 15.03
C ARG A 26 -4.06 -7.62 14.55
N GLU A 27 -4.53 -8.39 13.56
CA GLU A 27 -3.75 -9.47 12.95
C GLU A 27 -2.54 -8.92 12.18
N LEU A 28 -2.73 -7.83 11.43
CA LEU A 28 -1.65 -7.17 10.67
C LEU A 28 -0.53 -6.63 11.57
N VAL A 29 -0.88 -6.07 12.73
CA VAL A 29 0.08 -5.62 13.76
C VAL A 29 0.92 -6.78 14.30
N SER A 30 0.38 -8.01 14.31
CA SER A 30 1.09 -9.19 14.83
C SER A 30 2.06 -9.82 13.82
N LEU A 31 2.10 -9.35 12.57
CA LEU A 31 3.03 -9.87 11.56
C LEU A 31 4.48 -9.48 11.88
N GLU A 32 5.36 -10.48 11.80
CA GLU A 32 6.79 -10.31 12.04
C GLU A 32 7.58 -11.15 11.02
N PHE A 33 8.60 -10.52 10.42
CA PHE A 33 9.52 -11.14 9.48
C PHE A 33 10.92 -10.56 9.66
N ASP A 34 11.94 -11.37 9.37
CA ASP A 34 13.32 -10.90 9.33
C ASP A 34 13.50 -9.88 8.19
N ASN A 35 14.11 -8.74 8.52
CA ASN A 35 14.38 -7.67 7.56
C ASN A 35 13.12 -7.15 6.84
N ALA A 36 11.99 -7.11 7.55
CA ALA A 36 10.81 -6.37 7.13
C ALA A 36 10.31 -5.46 8.26
N PHE A 37 10.15 -4.18 7.95
CA PHE A 37 9.58 -3.22 8.87
C PHE A 37 8.04 -3.29 8.80
N ASN A 38 7.41 -3.69 9.90
CA ASN A 38 5.97 -3.61 10.06
C ASN A 38 5.58 -2.20 10.56
N PRO A 39 4.99 -1.32 9.72
CA PRO A 39 4.73 0.05 10.12
C PRO A 39 3.71 0.17 11.26
N TYR A 40 2.88 -0.86 11.46
CA TYR A 40 1.78 -0.89 12.43
C TYR A 40 2.23 -1.34 13.83
N SER A 41 3.41 -1.96 13.96
CA SER A 41 3.97 -2.43 15.23
C SER A 41 5.37 -1.89 15.53
N HIS A 42 6.18 -1.64 14.49
CA HIS A 42 7.56 -1.16 14.65
C HIS A 42 7.62 0.37 14.62
N ARG A 43 8.47 0.93 15.51
CA ARG A 43 8.81 2.36 15.53
C ARG A 43 10.19 2.58 14.94
N CYS A 44 10.30 3.44 13.91
CA CYS A 44 11.59 3.86 13.40
C CYS A 44 12.24 4.91 14.31
N ALA A 45 13.34 4.56 14.98
CA ALA A 45 14.03 5.47 15.91
C ALA A 45 14.44 6.82 15.29
N VAL A 46 14.73 6.83 13.98
CA VAL A 46 15.21 8.01 13.25
C VAL A 46 14.07 8.96 12.88
N HIS A 47 12.98 8.45 12.32
CA HIS A 47 11.97 9.27 11.66
C HIS A 47 10.61 9.31 12.36
N ASP A 48 10.33 8.37 13.25
CA ASP A 48 9.00 8.26 13.84
C ASP A 48 8.86 9.15 15.09
N ARG A 49 7.63 9.59 15.33
CA ARG A 49 7.14 10.00 16.64
C ARG A 49 7.00 8.78 17.55
N GLU A 50 6.83 9.02 18.84
CA GLU A 50 6.72 7.94 19.82
C GLU A 50 5.52 7.02 19.56
N ASP A 51 4.38 7.61 19.19
CA ASP A 51 3.10 6.95 18.95
C ASP A 51 2.86 6.55 17.48
N ALA A 52 3.88 6.65 16.63
CA ALA A 52 3.76 6.41 15.20
C ALA A 52 3.08 5.07 14.81
N PRO A 53 3.41 3.91 15.42
CA PRO A 53 2.74 2.66 15.05
C PRO A 53 1.24 2.70 15.33
N ARG A 54 0.86 3.26 16.49
CA ARG A 54 -0.54 3.43 16.89
C ARG A 54 -1.29 4.34 15.90
N LEU A 55 -0.70 5.48 15.54
CA LEU A 55 -1.30 6.42 14.58
C LEU A 55 -1.55 5.76 13.21
N ARG A 56 -0.60 4.95 12.73
CA ARG A 56 -0.75 4.22 11.45
C ARG A 56 -1.86 3.15 11.54
N SER A 57 -1.90 2.38 12.62
CA SER A 57 -2.93 1.36 12.84
C SER A 57 -4.33 1.98 12.97
N GLU A 58 -4.46 3.08 13.71
CA GLU A 58 -5.73 3.80 13.85
C GLU A 58 -6.18 4.40 12.52
N SER A 59 -5.26 4.99 11.75
CA SER A 59 -5.56 5.57 10.43
C SER A 59 -6.00 4.49 9.44
N LEU A 60 -5.30 3.36 9.38
CA LEU A 60 -5.67 2.25 8.50
C LEU A 60 -7.04 1.66 8.89
N ARG A 61 -7.29 1.48 10.20
CA ARG A 61 -8.58 0.98 10.69
C ARG A 61 -9.71 1.92 10.29
N ALA A 62 -9.58 3.22 10.56
CA ALA A 62 -10.59 4.22 10.21
C ALA A 62 -10.82 4.30 8.69
N MET A 63 -9.76 4.15 7.90
CA MET A 63 -9.85 4.13 6.44
C MET A 63 -10.60 2.90 5.92
N LEU A 64 -10.33 1.71 6.47
CA LEU A 64 -11.05 0.48 6.13
C LEU A 64 -12.52 0.53 6.56
N GLU A 65 -12.80 1.08 7.74
CA GLU A 65 -14.17 1.28 8.24
C GLU A 65 -14.94 2.19 7.28
N THR A 66 -14.38 3.36 6.97
CA THR A 66 -15.03 4.33 6.10
C THR A 66 -15.17 3.81 4.68
N ALA A 67 -14.14 3.17 4.11
CA ALA A 67 -14.19 2.59 2.78
C ALA A 67 -15.26 1.49 2.66
N GLY A 68 -15.50 0.72 3.73
CA GLY A 68 -16.55 -0.30 3.77
C GLY A 68 -17.98 0.24 3.65
N GLU A 69 -18.17 1.55 3.80
CA GLU A 69 -19.48 2.22 3.62
C GLU A 69 -19.76 2.62 2.16
N TYR A 70 -18.76 2.53 1.28
CA TYR A 70 -18.87 2.90 -0.13
C TYR A 70 -19.00 1.67 -1.03
N ASP A 71 -19.61 1.87 -2.19
CA ASP A 71 -19.46 0.95 -3.32
C ASP A 71 -18.10 1.19 -3.98
N ILE A 72 -17.13 0.38 -3.61
CA ILE A 72 -15.74 0.53 -4.04
C ILE A 72 -15.63 0.21 -5.54
N ASP A 73 -15.25 1.20 -6.34
CA ASP A 73 -14.94 0.98 -7.75
C ASP A 73 -13.76 0.02 -7.88
N SER A 74 -12.65 0.36 -7.24
CA SER A 74 -11.45 -0.46 -7.39
C SER A 74 -10.51 -0.46 -6.19
N ILE A 75 -9.68 -1.50 -6.14
CA ILE A 75 -8.47 -1.50 -5.34
C ILE A 75 -7.27 -1.41 -6.28
N TRP A 76 -6.42 -0.40 -6.08
CA TRP A 76 -5.13 -0.31 -6.76
C TRP A 76 -4.08 -1.04 -5.92
N ILE A 77 -3.43 -2.02 -6.54
CA ILE A 77 -2.59 -3.00 -5.85
C ILE A 77 -1.14 -2.85 -6.33
N GLY A 78 -0.26 -2.45 -5.43
CA GLY A 78 1.19 -2.46 -5.62
C GLY A 78 1.85 -3.72 -5.09
N ARG A 79 3.19 -3.73 -5.06
CA ARG A 79 3.97 -4.90 -4.63
C ARG A 79 4.23 -4.90 -3.13
N ASP A 80 4.97 -3.93 -2.63
CA ASP A 80 5.39 -3.77 -1.24
C ASP A 80 5.55 -2.29 -0.88
N LEU A 81 5.65 -1.97 0.41
CA LEU A 81 5.87 -0.59 0.86
C LEU A 81 7.33 -0.15 0.61
N GLY A 82 7.52 1.06 0.09
CA GLY A 82 8.84 1.69 -0.04
C GLY A 82 9.26 2.45 1.22
N TYR A 83 10.57 2.60 1.45
CA TYR A 83 11.09 3.24 2.67
C TYR A 83 10.77 4.74 2.79
N ARG A 84 10.55 5.44 1.67
CA ARG A 84 10.18 6.87 1.61
C ARG A 84 8.68 7.11 1.59
N GLY A 85 7.89 6.09 1.31
CA GLY A 85 6.43 6.16 1.26
C GLY A 85 5.79 5.36 2.39
N GLY A 86 5.20 4.24 2.03
CA GLY A 86 4.39 3.38 2.90
C GLY A 86 5.06 2.94 4.21
N ARG A 87 6.39 2.76 4.25
CA ARG A 87 7.10 2.48 5.52
C ARG A 87 6.86 3.59 6.55
N ARG A 88 6.81 4.84 6.09
CA ARG A 88 6.65 6.03 6.92
C ARG A 88 5.19 6.28 7.27
N THR A 89 4.27 6.05 6.35
CA THR A 89 2.85 6.41 6.49
C THR A 89 1.96 5.25 6.92
N GLY A 90 2.39 4.00 6.71
CA GLY A 90 1.55 2.81 6.85
C GLY A 90 0.52 2.66 5.73
N LEU A 91 0.59 3.45 4.65
CA LEU A 91 -0.43 3.44 3.59
C LEU A 91 0.22 3.20 2.22
N ALA A 92 -0.40 2.34 1.41
CA ALA A 92 0.10 2.02 0.07
C ALA A 92 0.13 3.27 -0.81
N PHE A 93 1.17 3.38 -1.65
CA PHE A 93 1.40 4.52 -2.56
C PHE A 93 1.32 5.91 -1.91
N THR A 94 1.56 6.02 -0.61
CA THR A 94 1.37 7.28 0.13
C THR A 94 2.65 7.65 0.86
N ASP A 95 3.17 8.85 0.59
CA ASP A 95 4.31 9.45 1.27
C ASP A 95 3.85 10.55 2.25
N ASP A 96 4.79 11.24 2.92
CA ASP A 96 4.43 12.27 3.89
C ASP A 96 3.67 13.44 3.23
N VAL A 97 3.88 13.70 1.93
CA VAL A 97 3.29 14.82 1.19
C VAL A 97 1.84 14.56 0.84
N HIS A 98 1.50 13.32 0.48
CA HIS A 98 0.16 12.94 0.05
C HIS A 98 -0.73 12.36 1.16
N LEU A 99 -0.24 12.36 2.40
CA LEU A 99 -0.95 11.76 3.54
C LEU A 99 -2.32 12.42 3.79
N ASP A 100 -2.36 13.76 3.82
CA ASP A 100 -3.59 14.51 4.04
C ASP A 100 -4.58 14.32 2.88
N ALA A 101 -4.08 14.27 1.63
CA ALA A 101 -4.89 13.99 0.46
C ALA A 101 -5.53 12.59 0.53
N HIS A 102 -4.79 11.60 1.04
CA HIS A 102 -5.33 10.26 1.26
C HIS A 102 -6.42 10.23 2.32
N GLY A 103 -6.23 10.91 3.46
CA GLY A 103 -7.27 11.06 4.47
C GLY A 103 -8.53 11.75 3.92
N ALA A 104 -8.34 12.83 3.15
CA ALA A 104 -9.43 13.60 2.55
C ALA A 104 -10.32 12.78 1.60
N ARG A 105 -9.76 11.81 0.86
CA ARG A 105 -10.57 10.90 0.01
C ARG A 105 -11.61 10.09 0.80
N TRP A 106 -11.34 9.87 2.08
CA TRP A 106 -12.22 9.12 2.98
C TRP A 106 -12.85 10.01 4.05
N GLY A 107 -12.67 11.33 3.99
CA GLY A 107 -13.21 12.26 4.98
C GLY A 107 -12.68 12.07 6.40
N ILE A 108 -11.49 11.47 6.57
CA ILE A 108 -10.88 11.19 7.88
C ILE A 108 -9.58 11.98 8.06
N PRO A 109 -9.25 12.38 9.30
CA PRO A 109 -7.91 12.86 9.61
C PRO A 109 -6.92 11.71 9.60
N VAL A 110 -5.76 11.91 8.96
CA VAL A 110 -4.65 10.96 8.98
C VAL A 110 -3.43 11.66 9.56
N PRO A 111 -3.22 11.60 10.89
CA PRO A 111 -2.14 12.34 11.54
C PRO A 111 -0.77 11.83 11.08
N ARG A 112 0.15 12.76 10.82
CA ARG A 112 1.51 12.42 10.37
C ARG A 112 2.29 11.66 11.46
N PRO A 113 2.69 10.40 11.23
CA PRO A 113 3.42 9.59 12.21
C PRO A 113 4.92 9.96 12.30
N THR A 114 5.44 10.75 11.36
CA THR A 114 6.85 11.12 11.27
C THR A 114 7.15 12.49 11.91
N LYS A 115 8.42 12.68 12.28
CA LYS A 115 9.01 13.96 12.73
C LYS A 115 9.93 14.53 11.65
N GLY A 116 10.31 15.81 11.78
CA GLY A 116 11.13 16.52 10.80
C GLY A 116 10.35 16.90 9.53
N GLY A 117 11.08 17.20 8.45
CA GLY A 117 10.49 17.57 7.16
C GLY A 117 9.69 16.44 6.50
N MET A 118 8.78 16.80 5.60
CA MET A 118 8.05 15.84 4.77
C MET A 118 8.99 15.23 3.73
N VAL A 119 8.86 13.92 3.51
CA VAL A 119 9.60 13.19 2.48
C VAL A 119 8.65 12.80 1.36
N ALA A 120 9.01 13.16 0.13
CA ALA A 120 8.33 12.69 -1.07
C ALA A 120 8.91 11.36 -1.58
N GLU A 121 8.05 10.52 -2.16
CA GLU A 121 8.39 9.30 -2.90
C GLU A 121 7.92 9.42 -4.35
N ARG A 122 8.82 9.16 -5.31
CA ARG A 122 8.53 9.33 -6.75
C ARG A 122 7.32 8.52 -7.22
N THR A 123 7.18 7.27 -6.75
CA THR A 123 6.03 6.42 -7.12
C THR A 123 4.73 7.01 -6.57
N ALA A 124 4.70 7.41 -5.30
CA ALA A 124 3.55 8.06 -4.69
C ALA A 124 3.17 9.33 -5.46
N PHE A 125 4.14 10.21 -5.75
CA PHE A 125 3.90 11.42 -6.54
C PHE A 125 3.18 11.15 -7.86
N ILE A 126 3.66 10.19 -8.66
CA ILE A 126 3.04 9.86 -9.95
C ILE A 126 1.65 9.24 -9.79
N VAL A 127 1.47 8.37 -8.78
CA VAL A 127 0.17 7.77 -8.48
C VAL A 127 -0.84 8.86 -8.07
N TRP A 128 -0.45 9.78 -7.21
CA TRP A 128 -1.31 10.85 -6.72
C TRP A 128 -1.60 11.94 -7.76
N ASP A 129 -0.67 12.21 -8.67
CA ASP A 129 -0.87 13.13 -9.81
C ASP A 129 -2.15 12.75 -10.60
N ILE A 130 -2.32 11.46 -10.90
CA ILE A 130 -3.52 10.98 -11.60
C ILE A 130 -4.68 10.63 -10.67
N LEU A 131 -4.42 10.03 -9.51
CA LEU A 131 -5.47 9.64 -8.57
C LEU A 131 -6.27 10.85 -8.06
N SER A 132 -5.64 12.02 -7.94
CA SER A 132 -6.32 13.28 -7.57
C SER A 132 -7.44 13.68 -8.55
N ARG A 133 -7.38 13.19 -9.80
CA ARG A 133 -8.37 13.45 -10.85
C ARG A 133 -9.46 12.37 -10.91
N VAL A 134 -9.22 11.21 -10.30
CA VAL A 134 -10.17 10.10 -10.22
C VAL A 134 -11.15 10.37 -9.09
N LYS A 135 -12.43 10.52 -9.44
CA LYS A 135 -13.52 10.77 -8.47
C LYS A 135 -14.08 9.49 -7.86
N ASP A 136 -13.91 8.35 -8.54
CA ASP A 136 -14.40 7.06 -8.07
C ASP A 136 -13.78 6.65 -6.73
N PRO A 137 -14.50 5.88 -5.88
CA PRO A 137 -13.95 5.32 -4.66
C PRO A 137 -12.86 4.28 -4.99
N VAL A 138 -11.61 4.71 -4.85
CA VAL A 138 -10.40 3.88 -5.09
C VAL A 138 -9.68 3.66 -3.78
N PHE A 139 -9.54 2.39 -3.37
CA PHE A 139 -8.75 2.00 -2.22
C PHE A 139 -7.33 1.59 -2.64
N LEU A 140 -6.33 1.97 -1.86
CA LEU A 140 -4.93 1.68 -2.17
C LEU A 140 -4.41 0.55 -1.27
N TRP A 141 -3.82 -0.50 -1.87
CA TRP A 141 -3.24 -1.61 -1.13
C TRP A 141 -2.00 -2.17 -1.82
N ASN A 142 -1.29 -3.09 -1.16
CA ASN A 142 -0.13 -3.80 -1.70
C ASN A 142 -0.27 -5.30 -1.51
N VAL A 143 0.36 -6.09 -2.39
CA VAL A 143 0.49 -7.54 -2.22
C VAL A 143 1.11 -7.88 -0.87
N PHE A 144 2.24 -7.26 -0.53
CA PHE A 144 2.84 -7.35 0.79
C PHE A 144 2.68 -6.00 1.52
N PRO A 145 1.92 -5.95 2.62
CA PRO A 145 1.55 -4.68 3.26
C PRO A 145 2.62 -4.10 4.20
N LEU A 146 3.84 -4.66 4.20
CA LEU A 146 4.97 -4.22 5.02
C LEU A 146 6.13 -3.72 4.13
N HIS A 147 7.19 -3.23 4.76
CA HIS A 147 8.39 -2.74 4.06
C HIS A 147 9.57 -3.72 4.19
N PRO A 148 9.82 -4.58 3.18
CA PRO A 148 11.01 -5.42 3.11
C PRO A 148 12.26 -4.58 2.76
N HIS A 149 13.36 -4.85 3.46
CA HIS A 149 14.64 -4.18 3.27
C HIS A 149 15.80 -5.18 3.24
N GLU A 150 16.97 -4.71 2.82
CA GLU A 150 18.22 -5.47 2.90
C GLU A 150 18.68 -5.60 4.36
N ALA A 151 19.41 -6.68 4.65
CA ALA A 151 20.02 -6.87 5.97
C ALA A 151 20.93 -5.66 6.31
N ASP A 152 20.88 -5.23 7.57
CA ASP A 152 21.64 -4.09 8.10
C ASP A 152 21.38 -2.73 7.43
N ASN A 153 20.46 -2.65 6.47
CA ASN A 153 20.10 -1.41 5.79
C ASN A 153 18.57 -1.18 5.79
N PRO A 154 17.99 -0.70 6.91
CA PRO A 154 16.54 -0.52 7.08
C PRO A 154 15.93 0.63 6.25
N PHE A 155 16.73 1.30 5.43
CA PHE A 155 16.34 2.38 4.51
C PHE A 155 16.64 2.02 3.04
N SER A 156 16.69 0.73 2.74
CA SER A 156 16.78 0.19 1.37
C SER A 156 15.46 -0.46 0.97
N ASN A 157 15.24 -0.64 -0.33
CA ASN A 157 14.10 -1.41 -0.84
C ASN A 157 14.59 -2.76 -1.34
N ARG A 158 14.05 -3.84 -0.79
CA ARG A 158 14.19 -5.20 -1.30
C ARG A 158 12.82 -5.68 -1.80
N PRO A 159 12.70 -6.50 -2.85
CA PRO A 159 11.42 -7.15 -3.16
C PRO A 159 11.00 -8.13 -2.06
N HIS A 160 9.69 -8.26 -1.80
CA HIS A 160 9.19 -9.31 -0.91
C HIS A 160 9.69 -10.72 -1.31
N THR A 161 9.90 -11.60 -0.34
CA THR A 161 10.17 -13.03 -0.55
C THR A 161 8.89 -13.78 -0.89
N PRO A 162 8.94 -15.03 -1.39
CA PRO A 162 7.75 -15.85 -1.57
C PRO A 162 6.94 -16.08 -0.30
N LEU A 163 7.59 -16.14 0.86
CA LEU A 163 6.94 -16.31 2.16
C LEU A 163 6.22 -15.04 2.61
N GLU A 164 6.90 -13.89 2.53
CA GLU A 164 6.32 -12.56 2.77
C GLU A 164 5.12 -12.32 1.85
N ARG A 165 5.27 -12.65 0.56
CA ARG A 165 4.19 -12.59 -0.44
C ARG A 165 3.00 -13.45 -0.02
N LYS A 166 3.21 -14.70 0.39
CA LYS A 166 2.12 -15.61 0.79
C LYS A 166 1.32 -15.04 1.97
N ALA A 167 2.00 -14.52 2.99
CA ALA A 167 1.32 -13.86 4.10
C ALA A 167 0.56 -12.61 3.63
N GLY A 168 1.17 -11.79 2.77
CA GLY A 168 0.51 -10.63 2.19
C GLY A 168 -0.73 -10.97 1.35
N GLU A 169 -0.69 -12.08 0.58
CA GLU A 169 -1.82 -12.62 -0.20
C GLU A 169 -3.03 -12.94 0.69
N GLU A 170 -2.81 -13.42 1.91
CA GLU A 170 -3.89 -13.64 2.89
C GLU A 170 -4.57 -12.31 3.27
N PHE A 171 -3.80 -11.28 3.64
CA PHE A 171 -4.35 -9.96 3.98
C PHE A 171 -5.03 -9.28 2.79
N LEU A 172 -4.45 -9.35 1.59
CA LEU A 172 -5.07 -8.83 0.37
C LEU A 172 -6.43 -9.50 0.14
N SER A 173 -6.55 -10.81 0.34
CA SER A 173 -7.83 -11.54 0.20
C SER A 173 -8.86 -11.05 1.22
N GLN A 174 -8.44 -10.75 2.46
CA GLN A 174 -9.31 -10.16 3.48
C GLN A 174 -9.78 -8.75 3.09
N VAL A 175 -8.88 -7.88 2.58
CA VAL A 175 -9.24 -6.53 2.12
C VAL A 175 -10.26 -6.61 0.96
N ILE A 176 -10.02 -7.49 -0.01
CA ILE A 176 -10.97 -7.74 -1.11
C ILE A 176 -12.33 -8.20 -0.56
N SER A 177 -12.35 -9.07 0.44
CA SER A 177 -13.60 -9.56 1.06
C SER A 177 -14.34 -8.48 1.85
N LEU A 178 -13.59 -7.61 2.56
CA LEU A 178 -14.14 -6.49 3.33
C LEU A 178 -14.76 -5.43 2.41
N LEU A 179 -14.06 -5.07 1.34
CA LEU A 179 -14.39 -3.91 0.51
C LEU A 179 -15.18 -4.26 -0.76
N ARG A 180 -15.17 -5.54 -1.18
CA ARG A 180 -15.88 -6.08 -2.35
C ARG A 180 -15.81 -5.15 -3.58
N PRO A 181 -14.59 -4.80 -4.05
CA PRO A 181 -14.43 -3.87 -5.15
C PRO A 181 -14.99 -4.42 -6.45
N ARG A 182 -15.47 -3.55 -7.34
CA ARG A 182 -15.93 -3.95 -8.68
C ARG A 182 -14.80 -4.48 -9.57
N ARG A 183 -13.59 -3.93 -9.41
CA ARG A 183 -12.39 -4.33 -10.17
C ARG A 183 -11.11 -4.20 -9.36
N LEU A 184 -10.08 -4.95 -9.74
CA LEU A 184 -8.74 -4.84 -9.18
C LEU A 184 -7.80 -4.28 -10.22
N ILE A 185 -7.03 -3.25 -9.86
CA ILE A 185 -6.04 -2.62 -10.72
C ILE A 185 -4.65 -2.97 -10.21
N ALA A 186 -3.99 -3.89 -10.89
CA ALA A 186 -2.66 -4.34 -10.53
C ALA A 186 -1.58 -3.46 -11.17
N ILE A 187 -0.81 -2.74 -10.34
CA ILE A 187 0.22 -1.81 -10.78
C ILE A 187 1.56 -2.54 -10.85
N GLY A 188 1.92 -2.98 -12.05
CA GLY A 188 3.15 -3.74 -12.34
C GLY A 188 2.97 -5.26 -12.36
N ASN A 189 4.02 -5.93 -12.85
CA ASN A 189 3.97 -7.37 -13.15
C ASN A 189 3.81 -8.23 -11.89
N ASP A 190 4.45 -7.87 -10.79
CA ASP A 190 4.41 -8.66 -9.56
C ASP A 190 3.00 -8.66 -8.96
N ALA A 191 2.39 -7.47 -8.83
CA ALA A 191 1.01 -7.32 -8.40
C ALA A 191 0.05 -8.08 -9.31
N ALA A 192 0.22 -7.98 -10.64
CA ALA A 192 -0.66 -8.64 -11.59
C ALA A 192 -0.61 -10.17 -11.47
N ARG A 193 0.59 -10.75 -11.34
CA ARG A 193 0.72 -12.21 -11.16
C ARG A 193 0.07 -12.69 -9.86
N THR A 194 0.17 -11.93 -8.77
CA THR A 194 -0.48 -12.29 -7.51
C THR A 194 -2.00 -12.17 -7.61
N VAL A 195 -2.52 -11.05 -8.10
CA VAL A 195 -3.96 -10.80 -8.13
C VAL A 195 -4.67 -11.79 -9.05
N ASN A 196 -4.11 -12.12 -10.21
CA ASN A 196 -4.69 -13.12 -11.12
C ASN A 196 -4.76 -14.52 -10.50
N ARG A 197 -3.94 -14.83 -9.49
CA ARG A 197 -4.03 -16.10 -8.74
C ARG A 197 -5.09 -16.07 -7.64
N LEU A 198 -5.38 -14.89 -7.08
CA LEU A 198 -6.30 -14.75 -5.95
C LEU A 198 -7.74 -14.46 -6.38
N PHE A 199 -7.92 -13.87 -7.56
CA PHE A 199 -9.19 -13.34 -7.99
C PHE A 199 -9.69 -14.03 -9.27
N GLU A 200 -10.23 -15.24 -9.11
CA GLU A 200 -10.64 -16.11 -10.23
C GLU A 200 -11.92 -15.64 -10.94
N HIS A 201 -12.75 -14.81 -10.29
CA HIS A 201 -14.11 -14.52 -10.75
C HIS A 201 -14.42 -13.02 -10.95
N GLY A 202 -13.41 -12.15 -11.04
CA GLY A 202 -13.66 -10.72 -11.26
C GLY A 202 -12.65 -10.03 -12.17
N ALA A 203 -12.91 -8.76 -12.46
CA ALA A 203 -12.11 -7.98 -13.39
C ALA A 203 -10.76 -7.60 -12.77
N VAL A 204 -9.68 -8.23 -13.26
CA VAL A 204 -8.30 -7.86 -12.96
C VAL A 204 -7.72 -7.10 -14.15
N ILE A 205 -7.30 -5.87 -13.91
CA ILE A 205 -6.72 -4.99 -14.93
C ILE A 205 -5.28 -4.71 -14.56
N GLN A 206 -4.35 -5.04 -15.44
CA GLN A 206 -2.94 -4.73 -15.24
C GLN A 206 -2.58 -3.38 -15.87
N VAL A 207 -1.91 -2.52 -15.10
CA VAL A 207 -1.28 -1.30 -15.61
C VAL A 207 0.24 -1.34 -15.39
N ARG A 208 0.98 -0.57 -16.19
CA ARG A 208 2.44 -0.46 -16.08
C ARG A 208 2.79 0.24 -14.77
N HIS A 209 3.74 -0.30 -14.01
CA HIS A 209 4.26 0.41 -12.83
C HIS A 209 4.95 1.73 -13.24
N PRO A 210 4.79 2.85 -12.53
CA PRO A 210 5.34 4.15 -12.95
C PRO A 210 6.88 4.25 -12.93
N SER A 211 7.56 3.43 -12.13
CA SER A 211 9.03 3.38 -12.08
C SER A 211 9.68 2.75 -13.32
N TYR A 212 10.98 2.99 -13.48
CA TYR A 212 11.82 2.46 -14.57
C TYR A 212 11.26 2.84 -15.96
N GLY A 213 11.00 4.13 -16.18
CA GLY A 213 10.47 4.66 -17.43
C GLY A 213 8.99 4.34 -17.70
N GLY A 214 8.27 3.78 -16.73
CA GLY A 214 6.87 3.37 -16.91
C GLY A 214 5.83 4.48 -16.74
N GLN A 215 6.24 5.67 -16.29
CA GLN A 215 5.35 6.78 -15.92
C GLN A 215 4.35 7.15 -17.02
N THR A 216 4.81 7.44 -18.24
CA THR A 216 3.92 7.87 -19.33
C THR A 216 2.86 6.82 -19.64
N ARG A 217 3.25 5.54 -19.67
CA ARG A 217 2.32 4.43 -19.93
C ARG A 217 1.35 4.21 -18.77
N PHE A 218 1.81 4.32 -17.53
CA PHE A 218 0.96 4.27 -16.34
C PHE A 218 -0.14 5.34 -16.40
N LEU A 219 0.26 6.59 -16.62
CA LEU A 219 -0.66 7.73 -16.68
C LEU A 219 -1.69 7.57 -17.80
N ALA A 220 -1.26 7.19 -19.01
CA ALA A 220 -2.16 6.95 -20.13
C ALA A 220 -3.17 5.83 -19.84
N GLN A 221 -2.70 4.68 -19.34
CA GLN A 221 -3.57 3.55 -19.04
C GLN A 221 -4.60 3.88 -17.95
N VAL A 222 -4.21 4.61 -16.90
CA VAL A 222 -5.16 5.03 -15.86
C VAL A 222 -6.12 6.10 -16.39
N ALA A 223 -5.66 7.04 -17.22
CA ALA A 223 -6.53 8.04 -17.83
C ALA A 223 -7.61 7.38 -18.69
N ASP A 224 -7.24 6.39 -19.50
CA ASP A 224 -8.18 5.60 -20.30
C ASP A 224 -9.18 4.84 -19.41
N LEU A 225 -8.70 4.19 -18.33
CA LEU A 225 -9.53 3.37 -17.43
C LEU A 225 -10.59 4.14 -16.64
N TYR A 226 -10.38 5.44 -16.45
CA TYR A 226 -11.26 6.34 -15.72
C TYR A 226 -11.84 7.44 -16.61
N GLU A 227 -11.68 7.32 -17.94
CA GLU A 227 -12.19 8.26 -18.94
C GLU A 227 -11.84 9.72 -18.61
N LEU A 228 -10.63 9.95 -18.10
CA LEU A 228 -10.20 11.27 -17.65
C LEU A 228 -9.88 12.15 -18.87
N CYS A 229 -10.49 13.34 -18.95
CA CYS A 229 -10.06 14.34 -19.92
C CYS A 229 -8.60 14.76 -19.65
N GLU A 230 -7.77 14.76 -20.70
CA GLU A 230 -6.36 15.19 -20.68
C GLU A 230 -6.17 16.65 -20.15
N PRO A 231 -5.22 16.92 -19.24
CA PRO A 231 -4.67 18.24 -18.97
C PRO A 231 -3.32 18.39 -19.68
N ARG A 232 -3.09 19.55 -20.31
CA ARG A 232 -1.85 19.91 -21.03
C ARG A 232 -0.59 19.61 -20.22
N GLN A 233 0.34 18.88 -20.84
CA GLN A 233 1.65 18.55 -20.30
C GLN A 233 2.40 19.81 -19.80
N GLY A 234 2.64 19.88 -18.49
CA GLY A 234 3.71 20.69 -17.91
C GLY A 234 4.93 19.80 -17.70
N VAL A 235 6.00 20.03 -18.46
CA VAL A 235 7.30 19.37 -18.22
C VAL A 235 7.87 19.90 -16.91
N PHE A 236 8.10 19.03 -15.93
CA PHE A 236 8.84 19.39 -14.72
C PHE A 236 9.99 18.43 -14.45
N CYS A 237 11.18 19.00 -14.35
CA CYS A 237 12.44 18.35 -14.01
C CYS A 237 12.48 18.07 -12.50
N PHE A 238 12.72 16.81 -12.12
CA PHE A 238 13.16 16.50 -10.77
C PHE A 238 14.63 16.91 -10.64
N GLY A 239 14.94 17.81 -9.71
CA GLY A 239 16.31 18.07 -9.31
C GLY A 239 16.86 16.87 -8.56
N ASP A 240 17.98 16.33 -9.03
CA ASP A 240 18.80 15.38 -8.28
C ASP A 240 19.36 16.09 -7.05
N ALA A 241 18.79 15.83 -5.88
CA ALA A 241 19.46 16.08 -4.62
C ALA A 241 20.14 14.77 -4.19
N GLY A 242 21.42 14.67 -4.55
CA GLY A 242 22.30 13.56 -4.19
C GLY A 242 22.77 13.59 -2.73
N ALA A 243 23.38 12.45 -2.37
CA ALA A 243 24.07 12.06 -1.13
C ALA A 243 23.19 11.81 0.10
#